data_AF-A0A2D4IAY2-F1
#
_entry.id   AF-A0A2D4IAY2-F1
#
_cell.length_a   1.000
_cell.length_b   1.000
_cell.length_c   1.000
_cell.angle_alpha   90.00
_cell.angle_beta   90.00
_cell.angle_gamma   90.00
#
_symmetry.space_group_name_H-M   'P 1'
#
loop_
_entity.id
_entity.type
_entity.pdbx_description
1 polymer ?
#
loop_
_entity_poly.entity_id
_entity_poly.type
_entity_poly.pdbx_seq_one_letter_code
_entity_poly.pdbx_strand_id
1 'polypeptide(L)'
;DRYCNTEGTAFLIRQHIPGASLLKETEEQLVYALPYKDTDRFSALFADLDTHSHLGVISYGLSTSTLEDVFFKLEVEAETDQQDFGVFNLEQAEDKMDRNSVNELEQSLLMLSRTKPCAISNKSLWRK
;
A
#
# COMPACT_ATOMS: atom_id res chain seq x y z
N ASP A 1 13.13 -30.81 19.35
CA ASP A 1 11.85 -30.19 18.98
C ASP A 1 11.79 -28.71 19.29
N ARG A 2 11.79 -27.87 18.26
CA ARG A 2 11.24 -26.51 18.36
C ARG A 2 9.90 -26.55 17.65
N TYR A 3 8.88 -27.04 18.35
CA TYR A 3 7.52 -27.07 17.82
C TYR A 3 6.85 -25.73 18.14
N CYS A 4 6.52 -24.97 17.10
CA CYS A 4 5.69 -23.77 17.22
C CYS A 4 4.24 -24.16 16.91
N ASN A 5 3.31 -23.84 17.80
CA ASN A 5 1.89 -24.02 17.53
C ASN A 5 1.39 -22.87 16.65
N THR A 6 1.50 -23.04 15.33
CA THR A 6 1.07 -22.02 14.36
C THR A 6 -0.40 -21.65 14.52
N GLU A 7 -1.29 -22.63 14.72
CA GLU A 7 -2.73 -22.39 14.83
C GLU A 7 -3.07 -21.57 16.07
N GLY A 8 -2.52 -21.94 17.23
CA GLY A 8 -2.71 -21.20 18.48
C GLY A 8 -2.14 -19.78 18.40
N THR A 9 -0.99 -19.63 17.76
CA THR A 9 -0.36 -18.31 17.56
C THR A 9 -1.18 -17.44 16.61
N ALA A 10 -1.66 -18.00 15.50
CA ALA A 10 -2.52 -17.32 14.54
C ALA A 10 -3.85 -16.88 15.19
N PHE A 11 -4.45 -17.75 16.01
CA PHE A 11 -5.67 -17.44 16.76
C PHE A 11 -5.45 -16.27 17.72
N LEU A 12 -4.38 -16.31 18.51
CA LEU A 12 -4.06 -15.25 19.47
C LEU A 12 -3.84 -13.90 18.76
N ILE A 13 -3.10 -13.91 17.66
CA ILE A 13 -2.85 -12.71 16.84
C ILE A 13 -4.18 -12.15 16.31
N ARG A 14 -5.06 -12.99 15.75
CA ARG A 14 -6.36 -12.54 15.22
C ARG A 14 -7.34 -12.08 16.30
N GLN A 15 -7.25 -12.61 17.52
CA GLN A 15 -8.04 -12.14 18.66
C GLN A 15 -7.67 -10.69 19.05
N HIS A 16 -6.39 -10.37 19.02
CA HIS A 16 -5.90 -9.01 19.28
C HIS A 16 -6.00 -8.09 18.06
N ILE A 17 -5.83 -8.61 16.86
CA ILE A 17 -5.77 -7.81 15.65
C ILE A 17 -6.51 -8.58 14.56
N PRO A 18 -7.84 -8.40 14.43
CA PRO A 18 -8.65 -9.15 13.46
C PRO A 18 -8.21 -8.96 12.01
N GLY A 19 -7.63 -7.79 11.70
CA GLY A 19 -7.08 -7.46 10.38
C GLY A 19 -5.69 -8.02 10.11
N ALA A 20 -5.11 -8.80 11.02
CA ALA A 20 -3.79 -9.41 10.80
C ALA A 20 -3.85 -10.48 9.69
N SER A 21 -2.89 -10.43 8.77
CA SER A 21 -2.74 -11.41 7.69
C SER A 21 -1.37 -12.06 7.72
N LEU A 22 -1.33 -13.38 7.49
CA LEU A 22 -0.07 -14.12 7.41
C LEU A 22 0.57 -13.82 6.05
N LEU A 23 1.77 -13.25 6.04
CA LEU A 23 2.54 -12.95 4.84
C LEU A 23 3.47 -14.09 4.45
N LYS A 24 4.09 -14.73 5.44
CA LYS A 24 5.08 -15.77 5.24
C LYS A 24 5.11 -16.70 6.45
N GLU A 25 5.16 -17.99 6.16
CA GLU A 25 5.36 -19.05 7.15
C GLU A 25 6.58 -19.87 6.73
N THR A 26 7.51 -20.04 7.66
CA THR A 26 8.66 -20.95 7.56
C THR A 26 8.74 -21.81 8.81
N GLU A 27 9.59 -22.83 8.79
CA GLU A 27 9.82 -23.70 9.95
C GLU A 27 10.33 -22.94 11.19
N GLU A 28 10.94 -21.77 10.99
CA GLU A 28 11.58 -20.99 12.05
C GLU A 28 10.83 -19.69 12.39
N GLN A 29 9.97 -19.19 11.52
CA GLN A 29 9.36 -17.87 11.67
C GLN A 29 7.99 -17.74 11.01
N LEU A 30 7.10 -17.04 11.70
CA LEU A 30 5.84 -16.53 11.15
C LEU A 30 5.93 -15.02 10.96
N VAL A 31 5.52 -14.52 9.80
CA VAL A 31 5.51 -13.09 9.48
C VAL A 31 4.09 -12.65 9.20
N TYR A 32 3.60 -11.70 9.98
CA TYR A 32 2.26 -11.15 9.84
C TYR A 32 2.29 -9.69 9.41
N ALA A 33 1.40 -9.29 8.51
CA ALA A 33 1.05 -7.90 8.27
C ALA A 33 0.00 -7.50 9.29
N LEU A 34 0.28 -6.43 10.03
CA LEU A 34 -0.62 -5.88 11.03
C LEU A 34 -1.12 -4.50 10.59
N PRO A 35 -2.43 -4.22 10.66
CA PRO A 35 -2.98 -2.90 10.37
C PRO A 35 -2.44 -1.84 11.34
N TYR A 36 -2.07 -0.67 10.80
CA TYR A 36 -1.59 0.47 11.59
C TYR A 36 -2.63 1.02 12.58
N LYS A 37 -3.93 0.79 12.30
CA LYS A 37 -5.04 1.27 13.13
C LYS A 37 -5.08 0.61 14.51
N ASP A 38 -4.52 -0.59 14.64
CA ASP A 38 -4.54 -1.41 15.87
C ASP A 38 -3.20 -1.35 16.64
N THR A 39 -2.37 -0.33 16.37
CA THR A 39 -1.03 -0.19 17.00
C THR A 39 -1.11 -0.13 18.53
N ASP A 40 -2.19 0.41 19.08
CA ASP A 40 -2.49 0.45 20.52
C ASP A 40 -2.67 -0.96 21.13
N ARG A 41 -3.08 -1.95 20.32
CA ARG A 41 -3.30 -3.33 20.75
C ARG A 41 -2.03 -4.18 20.72
N PHE A 42 -0.95 -3.69 20.08
CA PHE A 42 0.29 -4.45 19.93
C PHE A 42 0.91 -4.78 21.29
N SER A 43 0.86 -3.83 22.25
CA SER A 43 1.37 -4.08 23.61
C SER A 43 0.65 -5.23 24.31
N ALA A 44 -0.67 -5.34 24.12
CA ALA A 44 -1.45 -6.43 24.71
C ALA A 44 -1.15 -7.77 24.04
N LEU A 45 -0.97 -7.77 22.71
CA LEU A 45 -0.57 -8.96 21.96
C LEU A 45 0.78 -9.52 22.46
N PHE A 46 1.79 -8.67 22.66
CA PHE A 46 3.11 -9.11 23.12
C PHE A 46 3.07 -9.64 24.56
N ALA A 47 2.33 -8.98 25.44
CA ALA A 47 2.14 -9.46 26.81
C ALA A 47 1.47 -10.85 26.84
N ASP A 48 0.48 -11.07 25.98
CA ASP A 48 -0.15 -12.38 25.86
C ASP A 48 0.79 -13.41 25.25
N LEU A 49 1.60 -13.06 24.23
CA LEU A 49 2.61 -13.97 23.68
C LEU A 49 3.63 -14.41 24.73
N ASP A 50 4.06 -13.50 25.62
CA ASP A 50 4.96 -13.83 26.74
C ASP A 50 4.29 -14.75 27.77
N THR A 51 2.98 -14.60 27.97
CA THR A 51 2.21 -15.41 28.92
C THR A 51 1.94 -16.83 28.38
N HIS A 52 1.75 -16.97 27.07
CA HIS A 52 1.41 -18.22 26.41
C HIS A 52 2.66 -18.98 25.94
N SER A 53 3.58 -19.30 26.86
CA SER A 53 4.85 -20.00 26.58
C SER A 53 4.67 -21.39 25.92
N HIS A 54 3.47 -21.97 26.01
CA HIS A 54 3.11 -23.24 25.36
C HIS A 54 2.95 -23.12 23.84
N LEU A 55 2.90 -21.91 23.29
CA LEU A 55 2.84 -21.69 21.84
C LEU A 55 4.18 -21.95 21.14
N GLY A 56 5.29 -22.02 21.90
CA GLY A 56 6.62 -22.28 21.33
C GLY A 56 7.26 -21.07 20.65
N VAL A 57 6.75 -19.85 20.87
CA VAL A 57 7.34 -18.61 20.39
C VAL A 57 8.56 -18.26 21.24
N ILE A 58 9.74 -18.22 20.61
CA ILE A 58 11.02 -17.96 21.30
C ILE A 58 11.32 -16.45 21.34
N SER A 59 11.04 -15.75 20.25
CA SER A 59 11.23 -14.32 20.11
C SER A 59 10.27 -13.75 19.07
N TYR A 60 9.96 -12.46 19.21
CA TYR A 60 9.15 -11.72 18.27
C TYR A 60 9.72 -10.31 18.10
N GLY A 61 9.36 -9.67 16.98
CA GLY A 61 9.79 -8.32 16.66
C GLY A 61 8.79 -7.63 15.74
N LEU A 62 8.84 -6.30 15.73
CA LEU A 62 8.06 -5.45 14.83
C LEU A 62 8.98 -4.73 13.88
N SER A 63 8.60 -4.74 12.60
CA SER A 63 9.20 -3.93 11.56
C SER A 63 8.11 -3.11 10.91
N THR A 64 8.41 -1.83 10.64
CA THR A 64 7.55 -1.00 9.79
C THR A 64 7.70 -1.47 8.35
N SER A 65 6.61 -1.79 7.68
CA SER A 65 6.63 -2.02 6.23
C SER A 65 7.05 -0.73 5.53
N THR A 66 7.99 -0.83 4.59
CA THR A 66 8.40 0.31 3.77
C THR A 66 7.62 0.36 2.46
N LEU A 67 7.70 1.48 1.73
CA LEU A 67 7.05 1.57 0.41
C LEU A 67 7.65 0.58 -0.59
N GLU A 68 8.93 0.26 -0.45
CA GLU A 68 9.59 -0.77 -1.23
C GLU A 68 8.95 -2.14 -0.98
N ASP A 69 8.68 -2.51 0.28
CA ASP A 69 8.05 -3.80 0.64
C ASP A 69 6.65 -3.97 0.03
N VAL A 70 5.83 -2.91 0.03
CA VAL A 70 4.50 -2.95 -0.60
C VAL A 70 4.56 -2.86 -2.12
N PHE A 71 5.52 -2.13 -2.69
CA PHE A 71 5.71 -2.09 -4.14
C PHE A 71 6.06 -3.47 -4.70
N PHE A 72 7.01 -4.19 -4.08
CA PHE A 72 7.37 -5.55 -4.49
C PHE A 72 6.20 -6.54 -4.40
N LYS A 73 5.33 -6.39 -3.38
CA LYS A 73 4.13 -7.23 -3.27
C LYS A 73 3.22 -7.06 -4.48
N LEU A 74 3.00 -5.81 -4.91
CA LEU A 74 2.13 -5.49 -6.04
C LEU A 74 2.69 -6.00 -7.38
N GLU A 75 4.00 -5.95 -7.57
CA GLU A 75 4.65 -6.47 -8.79
C GLU A 75 4.47 -7.98 -8.92
N VAL A 76 4.64 -8.73 -7.82
CA VAL A 76 4.43 -10.19 -7.79
C VAL A 76 2.95 -10.57 -8.00
N GLU A 77 2.02 -9.82 -7.41
CA GLU A 77 0.57 -10.07 -7.58
C GLU A 77 0.11 -9.78 -9.01
N ALA A 78 0.66 -8.76 -9.67
CA ALA A 78 0.37 -8.41 -11.06
C ALA A 78 0.86 -9.47 -12.07
N GLU A 79 1.85 -10.28 -11.71
CA GLU A 79 2.35 -11.37 -12.54
C GLU A 79 1.48 -12.64 -12.46
N THR A 80 0.66 -12.78 -11.40
CA THR A 80 -0.07 -14.04 -11.12
C THR A 80 -1.57 -14.04 -11.36
N ASP A 81 -2.23 -12.90 -11.58
CA ASP A 81 -3.59 -12.91 -12.13
C ASP A 81 -3.90 -11.65 -12.93
N GLN A 82 -4.10 -11.84 -14.23
CA GLN A 82 -4.82 -10.90 -15.08
C GLN A 82 -6.30 -10.92 -14.72
N GLN A 83 -6.72 -10.43 -13.56
CA GLN A 83 -8.12 -10.03 -13.37
C GLN A 83 -8.33 -9.11 -12.14
N ASP A 84 -8.69 -7.87 -12.47
CA ASP A 84 -9.52 -6.97 -11.66
C ASP A 84 -8.86 -6.17 -10.51
N PHE A 85 -7.87 -5.34 -10.85
CA PHE A 85 -7.64 -4.06 -10.14
C PHE A 85 -7.79 -2.89 -11.10
N GLY A 86 -9.02 -2.62 -11.52
CA GLY A 86 -9.38 -1.42 -12.26
C GLY A 86 -9.45 -0.17 -11.37
N VAL A 87 -8.31 0.31 -10.83
CA VAL A 87 -8.26 1.64 -10.17
C VAL A 87 -7.02 2.48 -10.56
N PHE A 88 -6.10 1.98 -11.40
CA PHE A 88 -5.02 2.83 -11.96
C PHE A 88 -4.87 2.76 -13.49
N ASN A 89 -5.87 2.24 -14.20
CA ASN A 89 -5.95 2.37 -15.66
C ASN A 89 -7.09 3.33 -16.02
N LEU A 90 -6.79 4.64 -16.05
CA LEU A 90 -7.58 5.56 -16.86
C LEU A 90 -7.23 5.29 -18.33
N GLU A 91 -8.06 4.44 -18.93
CA GLU A 91 -8.39 4.40 -20.36
C GLU A 91 -7.23 4.25 -21.37
N GLN A 92 -6.96 3.01 -21.74
CA GLN A 92 -6.69 2.66 -23.14
C GLN A 92 -7.70 1.62 -23.60
N ALA A 93 -8.92 2.09 -23.89
CA ALA A 93 -9.80 1.39 -24.81
C ALA A 93 -9.27 1.68 -26.23
N GLU A 94 -8.59 0.70 -26.83
CA GLU A 94 -8.40 0.68 -28.27
C GLU A 94 -9.75 0.43 -28.94
N ASP A 95 -10.50 1.51 -29.19
CA ASP A 95 -11.43 1.57 -30.31
C ASP A 95 -10.66 2.04 -31.54
N LYS A 96 -10.85 1.35 -32.66
CA LYS A 96 -10.21 1.71 -33.93
C LYS A 96 -10.82 3.01 -34.45
N MET A 97 -10.24 4.19 -34.17
CA MET A 97 -10.55 5.37 -34.97
C MET A 97 -9.47 6.46 -34.96
N ASP A 98 -8.96 6.69 -36.17
CA ASP A 98 -8.22 7.81 -36.75
C ASP A 98 -7.15 8.61 -35.99
N ARG A 99 -5.98 8.61 -36.63
CA ARG A 99 -4.72 9.30 -36.33
C ARG A 99 -4.82 10.83 -36.57
N ASN A 100 -5.90 11.47 -36.12
CA ASN A 100 -6.18 12.89 -36.35
C ASN A 100 -6.51 13.72 -35.09
N SER A 101 -6.71 13.11 -33.90
CA SER A 101 -7.12 13.85 -32.69
C SER A 101 -6.00 14.59 -31.95
N VAL A 102 -4.73 14.26 -32.20
CA VAL A 102 -3.60 14.90 -31.48
C VAL A 102 -3.41 16.36 -31.93
N ASN A 103 -3.80 16.67 -33.17
CA ASN A 103 -3.69 18.00 -33.75
C ASN A 103 -4.68 19.03 -33.15
N GLU A 104 -5.79 18.62 -32.53
CA GLU A 104 -6.73 19.58 -31.93
C GLU A 104 -6.30 20.03 -30.53
N LEU A 105 -5.76 19.11 -29.72
CA LEU A 105 -5.24 19.45 -28.39
C LEU A 105 -4.00 20.35 -28.49
N GLU A 106 -3.10 20.09 -29.45
CA GLU A 106 -1.97 20.98 -29.72
C GLU A 106 -2.41 22.36 -30.24
N GLN A 107 -3.44 22.42 -31.10
CA GLN A 107 -4.01 23.69 -31.55
C GLN A 107 -4.64 24.49 -30.40
N SER A 108 -5.27 23.83 -29.43
CA SER A 108 -5.81 24.50 -28.24
C SER A 108 -4.72 25.09 -27.34
N LEU A 109 -3.59 24.38 -27.18
CA LEU A 109 -2.39 24.83 -26.44
C LEU A 109 -1.67 26.01 -27.12
N LEU A 110 -1.63 26.02 -28.45
CA LEU A 110 -1.05 27.11 -29.25
C LEU A 110 -1.91 28.39 -29.23
N MET A 111 -3.23 28.26 -29.03
CA MET A 111 -4.13 29.41 -28.87
C MET A 111 -4.04 30.04 -27.48
N LEU A 112 -3.79 29.24 -26.43
CA LEU A 112 -3.68 29.71 -25.05
C LEU A 112 -2.36 30.47 -24.77
N SER A 113 -1.28 30.05 -25.44
CA SER A 113 0.04 30.68 -25.35
C SER A 113 0.13 32.03 -26.06
N ARG A 114 -0.95 32.45 -26.73
CA ARG A 114 -1.04 33.73 -27.44
C ARG A 114 -1.87 34.76 -26.68
N THR A 115 -1.73 34.81 -25.36
CA THR A 115 -2.13 35.98 -24.58
C THR A 115 -0.92 36.91 -24.48
N LYS A 116 -1.07 38.11 -25.06
CA LYS A 116 -0.08 39.19 -24.92
C LYS A 116 0.18 39.41 -23.43
N PRO A 117 1.43 39.67 -23.00
CA PRO A 117 1.71 39.98 -21.60
C PRO A 117 1.02 41.30 -21.26
N CYS A 118 -0.14 41.24 -20.60
CA CYS A 118 -0.66 42.38 -19.88
C CYS A 118 0.28 42.59 -18.69
N ALA A 119 1.00 43.71 -18.70
CA ALA A 119 1.83 44.14 -17.59
C ALA A 119 0.95 44.27 -16.33
N ILE A 120 0.93 43.23 -15.51
CA ILE A 120 0.29 43.24 -14.20
C ILE A 120 1.16 44.13 -13.31
N SER A 121 0.67 45.33 -13.01
CA SER A 121 1.29 46.23 -12.05
C SER A 121 1.26 45.59 -10.66
N ASN A 122 2.37 44.99 -10.32
CA ASN A 122 2.73 44.37 -9.06
C ASN A 122 2.85 45.42 -7.95
N LYS A 123 1.72 45.79 -7.37
CA LYS A 123 1.67 46.34 -6.02
C LYS A 123 0.41 45.86 -5.31
N SER A 124 0.61 45.22 -4.16
CA SER A 124 -0.36 45.09 -3.06
C SER A 124 -1.06 43.75 -2.77
N LEU A 125 -0.66 42.59 -3.33
CA LEU A 125 -1.30 41.32 -2.94
C LEU A 125 -0.64 40.56 -1.76
N TRP A 126 0.44 41.09 -1.19
CA TRP A 126 1.01 40.53 0.04
C TRP A 126 1.05 41.63 1.09
N ARG A 127 -0.01 41.73 1.89
CA ARG A 127 0.06 42.42 3.18
C ARG A 127 -0.26 41.41 4.28
N LYS A 128 0.62 41.48 5.27
CA LYS A 128 0.88 40.61 6.43
C LYS A 128 -0.32 40.39 7.33
#